data_AF-A0A354YUT1-F1
#
_entry.id   AF-A0A354YUT1-F1
#
_cell.length_a   1.000
_cell.length_b   1.000
_cell.length_c   1.000
_cell.angle_alpha   90.00
_cell.angle_beta   90.00
_cell.angle_gamma   90.00
#
_symmetry.space_group_name_H-M   'P 1'
#
loop_
_entity.id
_entity.type
_entity.pdbx_description
1 polymer ?
#
loop_
_entity_poly.entity_id
_entity_poly.type
_entity_poly.pdbx_seq_one_letter_code
_entity_poly.pdbx_strand_id
1 'polypeptide(L)'
;MASRGEQPLPVEMATVELEDIERTVVSNGRLEAVARQDFFTPVDSTLMELKVKAGDRVKKGEVLGRLDSLELARKYKNSLALLAAREAELAKAEAVNDELKLKEAEVQYQKANNHLERVEHLYDAGAVNIEEREAAQVEEAKAQALYNEAKIKLEQKAASREKASLKAQVELAQQEVEQAKERLDLATFVAAFDGVVIAVNAKEGNRVLEGSSVMELGSEDMLEVTATVNEIDAGNLEAGQEVRISCLALPGREFHGKVSRVGAAAIIQKNNSGEAVNVPVTIQLHGKTEGLKIGYTVDLTISLRQEKQVMSIPVEAIMERDGKKSVYLVENEVARERKIKSKMGNELKDIVISGLKAGDKVIINPPSSIKAGQKVTAKPAGAIND
;
A
#
# COMPACT_ATOMS: atom_id res chain seq x y z
N MET A 1 29.31 -7.18 -81.57
CA MET A 1 28.30 -7.15 -80.50
C MET A 1 29.03 -7.04 -79.17
N ALA A 2 29.22 -5.83 -78.66
CA ALA A 2 29.86 -5.60 -77.38
C ALA A 2 28.84 -5.86 -76.26
N SER A 3 29.16 -6.81 -75.39
CA SER A 3 28.44 -7.07 -74.14
C SER A 3 28.27 -5.75 -73.38
N ARG A 4 27.01 -5.29 -73.19
CA ARG A 4 26.68 -4.24 -72.23
C ARG A 4 27.09 -4.79 -70.86
N GLY A 5 28.25 -4.38 -70.36
CA GLY A 5 28.63 -4.61 -68.97
C GLY A 5 27.55 -4.00 -68.09
N GLU A 6 26.79 -4.84 -67.42
CA GLU A 6 25.84 -4.42 -66.38
C GLU A 6 26.60 -3.50 -65.41
N GLN A 7 26.21 -2.23 -65.35
CA GLN A 7 26.78 -1.30 -64.38
C GLN A 7 26.48 -1.85 -62.99
N PRO A 8 27.49 -1.92 -62.10
CA PRO A 8 27.29 -2.49 -60.78
C PRO A 8 26.29 -1.64 -60.00
N LEU A 9 25.31 -2.30 -59.38
CA LEU A 9 24.27 -1.61 -58.64
C LEU A 9 24.86 -1.01 -57.35
N PRO A 10 24.72 0.31 -57.10
CA PRO A 10 25.16 0.91 -55.85
C PRO A 10 24.25 0.46 -54.71
N VAL A 11 24.84 -0.09 -53.66
CA VAL A 11 24.10 -0.62 -52.49
C VAL A 11 24.76 -0.20 -51.19
N GLU A 12 23.95 -0.01 -50.16
CA GLU A 12 24.43 0.20 -48.80
C GLU A 12 24.69 -1.15 -48.14
N MET A 13 25.78 -1.26 -47.38
CA MET A 13 26.22 -2.51 -46.78
C MET A 13 26.41 -2.36 -45.28
N ALA A 14 26.00 -3.37 -44.52
CA ALA A 14 26.34 -3.54 -43.10
C ALA A 14 27.28 -4.74 -42.94
N THR A 15 28.19 -4.65 -41.97
CA THR A 15 28.98 -5.80 -41.54
C THR A 15 28.24 -6.53 -40.43
N VAL A 16 28.21 -7.86 -40.49
CA VAL A 16 27.72 -8.70 -39.40
C VAL A 16 28.77 -8.73 -38.30
N GLU A 17 28.42 -8.20 -37.13
CA GLU A 17 29.33 -8.08 -35.99
C GLU A 17 28.75 -8.77 -34.75
N LEU A 18 29.63 -9.10 -33.81
CA LEU A 18 29.24 -9.58 -32.48
C LEU A 18 29.03 -8.37 -31.58
N GLU A 19 27.82 -8.19 -31.09
CA GLU A 19 27.49 -7.10 -30.18
C GLU A 19 26.48 -7.55 -29.12
N ASP A 20 26.31 -6.73 -28.10
CA ASP A 20 25.30 -6.93 -27.08
C ASP A 20 23.99 -6.28 -27.55
N ILE A 21 22.93 -7.08 -27.66
CA ILE A 21 21.58 -6.59 -27.98
C ILE A 21 20.74 -6.55 -26.72
N GLU A 22 20.31 -5.35 -26.35
CA GLU A 22 19.29 -5.11 -25.32
C GLU A 22 17.94 -4.94 -26.00
N ARG A 23 16.95 -5.74 -25.58
CA ARG A 23 15.55 -5.52 -25.96
C ARG A 23 14.88 -4.67 -24.89
N THR A 24 14.27 -3.57 -25.33
CA THR A 24 13.54 -2.64 -24.46
C THR A 24 12.07 -2.60 -24.82
N VAL A 25 11.24 -2.25 -23.84
CA VAL A 25 9.84 -1.88 -24.03
C VAL A 25 9.69 -0.43 -23.62
N VAL A 26 9.10 0.37 -24.52
CA VAL A 26 8.78 1.76 -24.24
C VAL A 26 7.32 1.86 -23.81
N SER A 27 7.07 2.57 -22.73
CA SER A 27 5.72 2.86 -22.24
C SER A 27 5.72 4.20 -21.50
N ASN A 28 4.53 4.74 -21.24
CA ASN A 28 4.37 5.97 -20.49
C ASN A 28 3.70 5.65 -19.17
N GLY A 29 4.13 6.36 -18.12
CA GLY A 29 3.59 6.20 -16.77
C GLY A 29 3.34 7.53 -16.09
N ARG A 30 2.79 7.44 -14.88
CA ARG A 30 2.54 8.58 -14.01
C ARG A 30 3.21 8.38 -12.67
N LEU A 31 3.84 9.43 -12.17
CA LEU A 31 4.42 9.45 -10.83
C LEU A 31 3.32 9.54 -9.78
N GLU A 32 3.37 8.64 -8.81
CA GLU A 32 2.43 8.57 -7.70
C GLU A 32 3.18 8.51 -6.37
N ALA A 33 2.54 8.97 -5.30
CA ALA A 33 3.05 8.81 -3.95
C ALA A 33 2.73 7.40 -3.45
N VAL A 34 3.73 6.72 -2.89
CA VAL A 34 3.53 5.41 -2.26
C VAL A 34 2.69 5.55 -0.99
N ALA A 35 2.98 6.57 -0.18
CA ALA A 35 2.20 6.89 1.01
C ALA A 35 1.21 8.01 0.70
N ARG A 36 -0.07 7.71 0.87
CA ARG A 36 -1.19 8.64 0.73
C ARG A 36 -2.01 8.70 2.02
N GLN A 37 -2.55 9.87 2.30
CA GLN A 37 -3.53 10.09 3.36
C GLN A 37 -4.70 10.89 2.80
N ASP A 38 -5.85 10.25 2.76
CA ASP A 38 -7.10 10.89 2.37
C ASP A 38 -7.83 11.42 3.60
N PHE A 39 -8.29 12.66 3.51
CA PHE A 39 -9.07 13.30 4.57
C PHE A 39 -10.53 13.32 4.17
N PHE A 40 -11.36 12.67 4.97
CA PHE A 40 -12.80 12.61 4.79
C PHE A 40 -13.52 13.32 5.93
N THR A 41 -14.75 13.70 5.66
CA THR A 41 -15.62 14.32 6.67
C THR A 41 -16.30 13.20 7.50
N PRO A 42 -16.12 13.15 8.84
CA PRO A 42 -16.69 12.09 9.67
C PRO A 42 -18.18 12.27 10.02
N VAL A 43 -18.74 13.47 9.81
CA VAL A 43 -20.15 13.83 10.08
C VAL A 43 -20.57 14.99 9.18
N ASP A 44 -21.86 15.11 8.89
CA ASP A 44 -22.41 16.32 8.27
C ASP A 44 -22.05 17.57 9.09
N SER A 45 -21.24 18.47 8.52
CA SER A 45 -20.74 19.66 9.22
C SER A 45 -20.36 20.77 8.23
N THR A 46 -19.88 21.89 8.73
CA THR A 46 -19.29 22.97 7.94
C THR A 46 -17.78 22.96 8.10
N LEU A 47 -17.06 23.12 6.98
CA LEU A 47 -15.61 23.30 7.01
C LEU A 47 -15.29 24.71 7.49
N MET A 48 -14.84 24.85 8.73
CA MET A 48 -14.62 26.15 9.38
C MET A 48 -13.30 26.79 8.95
N GLU A 49 -12.26 25.98 8.78
CA GLU A 49 -10.92 26.46 8.48
C GLU A 49 -10.22 25.47 7.54
N LEU A 50 -9.58 25.98 6.48
CA LEU A 50 -8.68 25.19 5.65
C LEU A 50 -7.43 26.01 5.32
N LYS A 51 -6.30 25.62 5.92
CA LYS A 51 -5.04 26.38 5.88
C LYS A 51 -4.17 26.12 4.67
N VAL A 52 -4.55 25.15 3.83
CA VAL A 52 -3.72 24.64 2.75
C VAL A 52 -4.45 24.66 1.42
N LYS A 53 -3.65 24.73 0.35
CA LYS A 53 -4.08 24.63 -1.05
C LYS A 53 -3.35 23.47 -1.72
N ALA A 54 -3.90 23.01 -2.84
CA ALA A 54 -3.22 22.01 -3.67
C ALA A 54 -1.83 22.53 -4.08
N GLY A 55 -0.80 21.70 -3.88
CA GLY A 55 0.61 22.02 -4.10
C GLY A 55 1.36 22.53 -2.87
N ASP A 56 0.68 22.84 -1.75
CA ASP A 56 1.36 23.26 -0.52
C ASP A 56 2.08 22.08 0.15
N ARG A 57 3.27 22.35 0.70
CA ARG A 57 4.03 21.40 1.51
C ARG A 57 3.65 21.52 2.97
N VAL A 58 3.50 20.38 3.63
CA VAL A 58 3.06 20.29 5.02
C VAL A 58 3.98 19.36 5.80
N LYS A 59 4.08 19.59 7.11
CA LYS A 59 4.85 18.73 8.02
C LYS A 59 3.94 17.78 8.79
N LYS A 60 4.50 16.65 9.21
CA LYS A 60 3.87 15.72 10.14
C LYS A 60 3.41 16.46 11.40
N GLY A 61 2.16 16.24 11.80
CA GLY A 61 1.53 16.86 12.95
C GLY A 61 0.98 18.27 12.67
N GLU A 62 1.15 18.81 11.47
CA GLU A 62 0.59 20.11 11.11
C GLU A 62 -0.93 20.02 10.96
N VAL A 63 -1.63 21.01 11.53
CA VAL A 63 -3.08 21.15 11.42
C VAL A 63 -3.43 21.82 10.09
N LEU A 64 -4.07 21.08 9.21
CA LEU A 64 -4.40 21.50 7.84
C LEU A 64 -5.76 22.16 7.74
N GLY A 65 -6.70 21.77 8.59
CA GLY A 65 -8.06 22.30 8.60
C GLY A 65 -8.90 21.77 9.75
N ARG A 66 -10.09 22.35 9.91
CA ARG A 66 -11.03 22.02 11.00
C ARG A 66 -12.47 22.11 10.54
N LEU A 67 -13.28 21.16 10.98
CA LEU A 67 -14.73 21.19 10.86
C LEU A 67 -15.35 21.89 12.08
N ASP A 68 -16.62 22.28 11.97
CA ASP A 68 -17.41 22.61 13.15
C ASP A 68 -17.58 21.34 13.99
N SER A 69 -16.94 21.34 15.15
CA SER A 69 -16.87 20.21 16.06
C SER A 69 -17.75 20.40 17.30
N LEU A 70 -18.62 21.41 17.35
CA LEU A 70 -19.40 21.71 18.54
C LEU A 70 -20.29 20.54 18.97
N GLU A 71 -20.97 19.89 18.02
CA GLU A 71 -21.82 18.72 18.32
C GLU A 71 -20.98 17.52 18.77
N LEU A 72 -19.83 17.28 18.11
CA LEU A 72 -18.90 16.22 18.47
C LEU A 72 -18.34 16.41 19.88
N ALA A 73 -17.95 17.64 20.22
CA ALA A 73 -17.44 17.99 21.54
C ALA A 73 -18.52 17.84 22.62
N ARG A 74 -19.76 18.22 22.32
CA ARG A 74 -20.91 17.97 23.22
C ARG A 74 -21.15 16.48 23.43
N LYS A 75 -21.09 15.67 22.37
CA LYS A 75 -21.28 14.22 22.44
C LYS A 75 -20.19 13.55 23.28
N TYR A 76 -18.92 13.94 23.10
CA TYR A 76 -17.80 13.50 23.93
C TYR A 76 -17.97 13.89 25.40
N LYS A 77 -18.39 15.14 25.67
CA LYS A 77 -18.65 15.58 27.05
C LYS A 77 -19.80 14.81 27.71
N ASN A 78 -20.85 14.51 26.96
CA ASN A 78 -21.99 13.73 27.45
C ASN A 78 -21.60 12.28 27.75
N SER A 79 -20.77 11.64 26.91
CA SER A 79 -20.28 10.27 27.19
C SER A 79 -19.36 10.23 28.39
N LEU A 80 -18.49 11.24 28.58
CA LEU A 80 -17.68 11.36 29.81
C LEU A 80 -18.55 11.47 31.07
N ALA A 81 -19.61 12.27 31.02
CA ALA A 81 -20.53 12.40 32.15
C ALA A 81 -21.28 11.09 32.44
N LEU A 82 -21.66 10.34 31.40
CA LEU A 82 -22.28 9.03 31.54
C LEU A 82 -21.31 8.03 32.17
N LEU A 83 -20.05 7.97 31.70
CA LEU A 83 -19.02 7.12 32.27
C LEU A 83 -18.82 7.41 33.77
N ALA A 84 -18.67 8.69 34.13
CA ALA A 84 -18.51 9.09 35.53
C ALA A 84 -19.71 8.67 36.39
N ALA A 85 -20.94 8.71 35.86
CA ALA A 85 -22.12 8.21 36.56
C ALA A 85 -22.06 6.68 36.78
N ARG A 86 -21.64 5.90 35.77
CA ARG A 86 -21.50 4.44 35.88
C ARG A 86 -20.37 4.03 36.83
N GLU A 87 -19.26 4.74 36.81
CA GLU A 87 -18.16 4.53 37.76
C GLU A 87 -18.61 4.83 39.19
N ALA A 88 -19.40 5.88 39.41
CA ALA A 88 -19.95 6.19 40.72
C ALA A 88 -20.95 5.14 41.21
N GLU A 89 -21.76 4.57 40.31
CA GLU A 89 -22.67 3.45 40.63
C GLU A 89 -21.88 2.19 41.03
N LEU A 90 -20.83 1.85 40.28
CA LEU A 90 -19.95 0.73 40.61
C LEU A 90 -19.24 0.98 41.95
N ALA A 91 -18.68 2.18 42.17
CA ALA A 91 -17.99 2.52 43.41
C ALA A 91 -18.92 2.46 44.63
N LYS A 92 -20.19 2.87 44.49
CA LYS A 92 -21.21 2.72 45.56
C LYS A 92 -21.51 1.25 45.86
N ALA A 93 -21.57 0.41 44.82
CA ALA A 93 -21.74 -1.04 44.99
C ALA A 93 -20.49 -1.71 45.61
N GLU A 94 -19.31 -1.11 45.43
CA GLU A 94 -18.04 -1.58 45.98
C GLU A 94 -17.72 -1.07 47.39
N ALA A 95 -18.36 0.02 47.81
CA ALA A 95 -18.09 0.64 49.09
C ALA A 95 -18.26 -0.35 50.26
N VAL A 96 -17.21 -0.42 51.08
CA VAL A 96 -16.81 -1.40 52.12
C VAL A 96 -17.75 -1.43 53.35
N ASN A 97 -19.05 -1.22 53.17
CA ASN A 97 -19.99 -1.18 54.29
C ASN A 97 -20.32 -2.59 54.82
N ASP A 98 -20.05 -3.64 54.05
CA ASP A 98 -20.40 -5.01 54.42
C ASP A 98 -19.21 -5.80 55.02
N GLU A 99 -17.96 -5.46 54.68
CA GLU A 99 -16.78 -6.03 55.39
C GLU A 99 -16.70 -5.51 56.83
N LEU A 100 -17.00 -4.23 57.07
CA LEU A 100 -17.08 -3.65 58.42
C LEU A 100 -18.16 -4.35 59.25
N LYS A 101 -19.35 -4.57 58.69
CA LYS A 101 -20.43 -5.31 59.37
C LYS A 101 -20.08 -6.76 59.64
N LEU A 102 -19.38 -7.43 58.71
CA LEU A 102 -18.88 -8.78 58.95
C LEU A 102 -17.90 -8.78 60.12
N LYS A 103 -16.97 -7.81 60.16
CA LYS A 103 -16.00 -7.69 61.25
C LYS A 103 -16.67 -7.41 62.60
N GLU A 104 -17.68 -6.56 62.63
CA GLU A 104 -18.49 -6.30 63.83
C GLU A 104 -19.20 -7.57 64.31
N ALA A 105 -19.85 -8.30 63.41
CA ALA A 105 -20.53 -9.55 63.71
C ALA A 105 -19.54 -10.66 64.16
N GLU A 106 -18.35 -10.72 63.56
CA GLU A 106 -17.28 -11.64 63.95
C GLU A 106 -16.79 -11.37 65.39
N VAL A 107 -16.61 -10.10 65.75
CA VAL A 107 -16.21 -9.71 67.11
C VAL A 107 -17.29 -10.04 68.13
N GLN A 108 -18.57 -9.86 67.79
CA GLN A 108 -19.69 -10.25 68.66
C GLN A 108 -19.75 -11.78 68.85
N TYR A 109 -19.58 -12.53 67.77
CA TYR A 109 -19.51 -13.98 67.81
C TYR A 109 -18.37 -14.49 68.71
N GLN A 110 -17.14 -13.96 68.52
CA GLN A 110 -15.99 -14.32 69.36
C GLN A 110 -16.21 -14.03 70.84
N LYS A 111 -16.86 -12.91 71.17
CA LYS A 111 -17.21 -12.57 72.56
C LYS A 111 -18.19 -13.57 73.16
N ALA A 112 -19.24 -13.93 72.43
CA ALA A 112 -20.25 -14.88 72.88
C ALA A 112 -19.68 -16.31 73.02
N ASN A 113 -18.85 -16.74 72.07
CA ASN A 113 -18.17 -18.04 72.13
C ASN A 113 -17.23 -18.14 73.35
N ASN A 114 -16.39 -17.13 73.57
CA ASN A 114 -15.51 -17.09 74.75
C ASN A 114 -16.32 -17.02 76.06
N HIS A 115 -17.53 -16.44 76.05
CA HIS A 115 -18.40 -16.44 77.21
C HIS A 115 -18.96 -17.82 77.50
N LEU A 116 -19.46 -18.51 76.46
CA LEU A 116 -19.95 -19.88 76.55
C LEU A 116 -18.86 -20.82 77.08
N GLU A 117 -17.65 -20.80 76.52
CA GLU A 117 -16.53 -21.63 76.98
C GLU A 117 -16.25 -21.44 78.48
N ARG A 118 -16.24 -20.19 78.97
CA ARG A 118 -16.07 -19.92 80.41
C ARG A 118 -17.23 -20.47 81.24
N VAL A 119 -18.47 -20.32 80.78
CA VAL A 119 -19.65 -20.79 81.50
C VAL A 119 -19.70 -22.31 81.53
N GLU A 120 -19.31 -23.00 80.45
CA GLU A 120 -19.22 -24.46 80.42
C GLU A 120 -18.17 -24.98 81.42
N HIS A 121 -16.98 -24.37 81.48
CA HIS A 121 -15.98 -24.72 82.48
C HIS A 121 -16.46 -24.51 83.92
N LEU A 122 -17.23 -23.44 84.18
CA LEU A 122 -17.80 -23.18 85.51
C LEU A 122 -18.94 -24.17 85.83
N TYR A 123 -19.71 -24.58 84.82
CA TYR A 123 -20.80 -25.55 84.98
C TYR A 123 -20.25 -26.93 85.33
N ASP A 124 -19.20 -27.36 84.63
CA ASP A 124 -18.47 -28.61 84.92
C ASP A 124 -17.84 -28.60 86.33
N ALA A 125 -17.45 -27.42 86.81
CA ALA A 125 -16.97 -27.22 88.17
C ALA A 125 -18.10 -27.07 89.23
N GLY A 126 -19.37 -27.11 88.83
CA GLY A 126 -20.54 -26.96 89.72
C GLY A 126 -20.76 -25.54 90.25
N ALA A 127 -20.14 -24.52 89.65
CA ALA A 127 -20.16 -23.13 90.11
C ALA A 127 -21.31 -22.29 89.53
N VAL A 128 -21.97 -22.78 88.48
CA VAL A 128 -23.13 -22.15 87.80
C VAL A 128 -24.24 -23.17 87.57
N ASN A 129 -25.47 -22.71 87.36
CA ASN A 129 -26.62 -23.58 87.14
C ASN A 129 -26.86 -23.88 85.64
N ILE A 130 -27.79 -24.79 85.34
CA ILE A 130 -28.09 -25.18 83.96
C ILE A 130 -28.71 -24.03 83.14
N GLU A 131 -29.49 -23.16 83.78
CA GLU A 131 -30.13 -22.00 83.12
C GLU A 131 -29.08 -21.00 82.61
N GLU A 132 -28.01 -20.74 83.38
CA GLU A 132 -26.90 -19.86 82.97
C GLU A 132 -26.13 -20.43 81.77
N ARG A 133 -25.94 -21.76 81.74
CA ARG A 133 -25.34 -22.44 80.58
C ARG A 133 -26.22 -22.36 79.34
N GLU A 134 -27.52 -22.65 79.48
CA GLU A 134 -28.48 -22.55 78.37
C GLU A 134 -28.59 -21.11 77.84
N ALA A 135 -28.54 -20.11 78.73
CA ALA A 135 -28.53 -18.70 78.34
C ALA A 135 -27.28 -18.34 77.50
N ALA A 136 -26.08 -18.78 77.93
CA ALA A 136 -24.85 -18.56 77.18
C ALA A 136 -24.84 -19.30 75.82
N GLN A 137 -25.42 -20.50 75.75
CA GLN A 137 -25.58 -21.23 74.49
C GLN A 137 -26.52 -20.51 73.52
N VAL A 138 -27.63 -19.98 74.01
CA VAL A 138 -28.57 -19.21 73.18
C VAL A 138 -27.94 -17.90 72.70
N GLU A 139 -27.09 -17.26 73.52
CA GLU A 139 -26.37 -16.04 73.13
C GLU A 139 -25.33 -16.31 72.03
N GLU A 140 -24.52 -17.36 72.17
CA GLU A 140 -23.58 -17.81 71.13
C GLU A 140 -24.31 -18.15 69.83
N ALA A 141 -25.40 -18.92 69.91
CA ALA A 141 -26.16 -19.33 68.73
C ALA A 141 -26.74 -18.12 67.98
N LYS A 142 -27.19 -17.09 68.70
CA LYS A 142 -27.65 -15.82 68.11
C LYS A 142 -26.51 -15.06 67.44
N ALA A 143 -25.35 -14.95 68.09
CA ALA A 143 -24.20 -14.24 67.54
C ALA A 143 -23.62 -14.97 66.31
N GLN A 144 -23.59 -16.31 66.35
CA GLN A 144 -23.20 -17.17 65.23
C GLN A 144 -24.14 -17.02 64.03
N ALA A 145 -25.46 -16.93 64.28
CA ALA A 145 -26.44 -16.68 63.23
C ALA A 145 -26.23 -15.31 62.55
N LEU A 146 -25.97 -14.26 63.33
CA LEU A 146 -25.68 -12.91 62.81
C LEU A 146 -24.37 -12.87 62.00
N TYR A 147 -23.32 -13.54 62.48
CA TYR A 147 -22.06 -13.66 61.75
C TYR A 147 -22.23 -14.41 60.42
N ASN A 148 -22.94 -15.54 60.42
CA ASN A 148 -23.24 -16.29 59.21
C ASN A 148 -24.08 -15.47 58.21
N GLU A 149 -25.08 -14.72 58.69
CA GLU A 149 -25.88 -13.83 57.86
C GLU A 149 -25.03 -12.74 57.20
N ALA A 150 -24.16 -12.08 57.97
CA ALA A 150 -23.24 -11.06 57.46
C ALA A 150 -22.28 -11.65 56.42
N LYS A 151 -21.77 -12.85 56.66
CA LYS A 151 -20.87 -13.57 55.75
C LYS A 151 -21.55 -13.92 54.42
N ILE A 152 -22.76 -14.49 54.48
CA ILE A 152 -23.55 -14.83 53.28
C ILE A 152 -23.89 -13.58 52.48
N LYS A 153 -24.28 -12.48 53.14
CA LYS A 153 -24.55 -11.20 52.47
C LYS A 153 -23.32 -10.65 51.74
N LEU A 154 -22.14 -10.75 52.35
CA LEU A 154 -20.89 -10.34 51.72
C LEU A 154 -20.56 -11.22 50.50
N GLU A 155 -20.63 -12.54 50.66
CA GLU A 155 -20.33 -13.51 49.58
C GLU A 155 -21.30 -13.38 48.39
N GLN A 156 -22.61 -13.21 48.65
CA GLN A 156 -23.62 -13.03 47.60
C GLN A 156 -23.43 -11.73 46.81
N LYS A 157 -22.97 -10.65 47.45
CA LYS A 157 -22.67 -9.38 46.77
C LYS A 157 -21.35 -9.43 46.01
N ALA A 158 -20.32 -10.05 46.58
CA ALA A 158 -19.04 -10.24 45.92
C ALA A 158 -19.18 -11.12 44.66
N ALA A 159 -20.05 -12.14 44.70
CA ALA A 159 -20.41 -12.99 43.57
C ALA A 159 -21.61 -12.47 42.76
N SER A 160 -22.14 -11.27 43.06
CA SER A 160 -23.39 -10.82 42.48
C SER A 160 -23.25 -10.55 40.98
N ARG A 161 -24.25 -11.04 40.22
CA ARG A 161 -24.49 -10.64 38.83
C ARG A 161 -24.61 -9.11 38.68
N GLU A 162 -24.99 -8.42 39.74
CA GLU A 162 -25.11 -6.97 39.81
C GLU A 162 -23.75 -6.27 39.62
N LYS A 163 -22.71 -6.67 40.35
CA LYS A 163 -21.37 -6.07 40.20
C LYS A 163 -20.76 -6.36 38.84
N ALA A 164 -20.95 -7.57 38.31
CA ALA A 164 -20.55 -7.92 36.95
C ALA A 164 -21.29 -7.08 35.90
N SER A 165 -22.61 -6.87 36.08
CA SER A 165 -23.43 -6.00 35.22
C SER A 165 -22.96 -4.54 35.26
N LEU A 166 -22.66 -3.99 36.45
CA LEU A 166 -22.15 -2.63 36.59
C LEU A 166 -20.78 -2.45 35.94
N LYS A 167 -19.88 -3.42 36.09
CA LYS A 167 -18.59 -3.42 35.37
C LYS A 167 -18.78 -3.43 33.85
N ALA A 168 -19.69 -4.26 33.34
CA ALA A 168 -20.01 -4.27 31.91
C ALA A 168 -20.61 -2.93 31.44
N GLN A 169 -21.44 -2.27 32.26
CA GLN A 169 -21.97 -0.93 31.96
C GLN A 169 -20.88 0.15 31.93
N VAL A 170 -19.89 0.07 32.84
CA VAL A 170 -18.71 0.95 32.81
C VAL A 170 -17.91 0.73 31.53
N GLU A 171 -17.64 -0.53 31.17
CA GLU A 171 -16.91 -0.87 29.95
C GLU A 171 -17.63 -0.36 28.69
N LEU A 172 -18.95 -0.55 28.59
CA LEU A 172 -19.76 0.01 27.50
C LEU A 172 -19.66 1.54 27.44
N ALA A 173 -19.76 2.23 28.59
CA ALA A 173 -19.63 3.68 28.64
C ALA A 173 -18.21 4.15 28.26
N GLN A 174 -17.16 3.38 28.60
CA GLN A 174 -15.79 3.66 28.16
C GLN A 174 -15.65 3.55 26.63
N GLN A 175 -16.25 2.52 26.02
CA GLN A 175 -16.27 2.38 24.56
C GLN A 175 -17.01 3.55 23.88
N GLU A 176 -18.12 4.01 24.46
CA GLU A 176 -18.82 5.20 23.96
C GLU A 176 -17.99 6.49 24.06
N VAL A 177 -17.19 6.64 25.13
CA VAL A 177 -16.24 7.75 25.28
C VAL A 177 -15.17 7.71 24.19
N GLU A 178 -14.56 6.55 23.96
CA GLU A 178 -13.50 6.41 22.96
C GLU A 178 -14.04 6.69 21.55
N GLN A 179 -15.18 6.10 21.17
CA GLN A 179 -15.81 6.37 19.88
C GLN A 179 -16.18 7.85 19.69
N ALA A 180 -16.67 8.53 20.73
CA ALA A 180 -16.99 9.94 20.66
C ALA A 180 -15.73 10.81 20.52
N LYS A 181 -14.63 10.40 21.16
CA LYS A 181 -13.33 11.07 21.09
C LYS A 181 -12.69 10.90 19.72
N GLU A 182 -12.64 9.68 19.18
CA GLU A 182 -12.11 9.41 17.84
C GLU A 182 -12.84 10.26 16.78
N ARG A 183 -14.17 10.32 16.84
CA ARG A 183 -14.96 11.18 15.93
C ARG A 183 -14.65 12.66 16.10
N LEU A 184 -14.41 13.12 17.33
CA LEU A 184 -14.01 14.51 17.61
C LEU A 184 -12.61 14.81 17.07
N ASP A 185 -11.67 13.89 17.23
CA ASP A 185 -10.30 14.04 16.74
C ASP A 185 -10.28 14.08 15.20
N LEU A 186 -11.13 13.30 14.52
CA LEU A 186 -11.34 13.35 13.07
C LEU A 186 -11.92 14.69 12.56
N ALA A 187 -12.44 15.55 13.44
CA ALA A 187 -12.89 16.88 13.06
C ALA A 187 -11.72 17.86 12.80
N THR A 188 -10.50 17.49 13.21
CA THR A 188 -9.28 18.25 12.92
C THR A 188 -8.41 17.46 11.96
N PHE A 189 -8.14 18.04 10.80
CA PHE A 189 -7.29 17.39 9.79
C PHE A 189 -5.83 17.63 10.12
N VAL A 190 -5.11 16.56 10.45
CA VAL A 190 -3.68 16.58 10.81
C VAL A 190 -2.88 15.68 9.87
N ALA A 191 -1.76 16.20 9.35
CA ALA A 191 -0.86 15.44 8.51
C ALA A 191 -0.17 14.31 9.28
N ALA A 192 -0.28 13.06 8.81
CA ALA A 192 0.36 11.90 9.41
C ALA A 192 1.87 11.78 9.09
N PHE A 193 2.31 12.45 8.02
CA PHE A 193 3.68 12.47 7.52
C PHE A 193 4.00 13.79 6.80
N ASP A 194 5.28 14.06 6.55
CA ASP A 194 5.73 15.17 5.72
C ASP A 194 5.36 14.91 4.26
N GLY A 195 4.75 15.89 3.58
CA GLY A 195 4.27 15.68 2.21
C GLY A 195 3.73 16.92 1.53
N VAL A 196 3.06 16.70 0.40
CA VAL A 196 2.45 17.74 -0.42
C VAL A 196 0.97 17.46 -0.62
N VAL A 197 0.15 18.51 -0.51
CA VAL A 197 -1.29 18.42 -0.74
C VAL A 197 -1.53 18.18 -2.23
N ILE A 198 -1.99 16.99 -2.60
CA ILE A 198 -2.24 16.57 -3.99
C ILE A 198 -3.49 17.28 -4.51
N ALA A 199 -4.57 17.23 -3.74
CA ALA A 199 -5.86 17.77 -4.11
C ALA A 199 -6.58 18.37 -2.92
N VAL A 200 -7.38 19.41 -3.19
CA VAL A 200 -8.32 20.00 -2.24
C VAL A 200 -9.68 20.02 -2.92
N ASN A 201 -10.61 19.23 -2.39
CA ASN A 201 -11.93 18.96 -2.95
C ASN A 201 -13.06 19.71 -2.22
N ALA A 202 -12.75 20.33 -1.07
CA ALA A 202 -13.69 21.13 -0.29
C ALA A 202 -13.23 22.60 -0.17
N LYS A 203 -14.17 23.49 0.10
CA LYS A 203 -13.91 24.92 0.28
C LYS A 203 -14.31 25.35 1.69
N GLU A 204 -13.47 26.16 2.32
CA GLU A 204 -13.78 26.79 3.61
C GLU A 204 -15.11 27.54 3.56
N GLY A 205 -15.89 27.43 4.63
CA GLY A 205 -17.24 27.98 4.78
C GLY A 205 -18.35 27.13 4.17
N ASN A 206 -18.03 26.14 3.34
CA ASN A 206 -19.05 25.27 2.76
C ASN A 206 -19.47 24.16 3.72
N ARG A 207 -20.73 23.75 3.60
CA ARG A 207 -21.23 22.52 4.20
C ARG A 207 -20.64 21.31 3.47
N VAL A 208 -20.18 20.34 4.24
CA VAL A 208 -19.64 19.05 3.78
C VAL A 208 -20.48 17.92 4.37
N LEU A 209 -20.69 16.86 3.59
CA LEU A 209 -21.47 15.70 4.01
C LEU A 209 -20.54 14.61 4.55
N GLU A 210 -21.04 13.77 5.45
CA GLU A 210 -20.32 12.59 5.93
C GLU A 210 -19.81 11.73 4.74
N GLY A 211 -18.55 11.30 4.83
CA GLY A 211 -17.87 10.56 3.78
C GLY A 211 -17.33 11.39 2.61
N SER A 212 -17.58 12.71 2.56
CA SER A 212 -17.04 13.56 1.50
C SER A 212 -15.52 13.69 1.62
N SER A 213 -14.80 13.52 0.51
CA SER A 213 -13.36 13.81 0.41
C SER A 213 -13.12 15.32 0.51
N VAL A 214 -12.23 15.71 1.43
CA VAL A 214 -11.86 17.12 1.68
C VAL A 214 -10.55 17.45 0.99
N MET A 215 -9.54 16.61 1.19
CA MET A 215 -8.20 16.78 0.61
C MET A 215 -7.45 15.44 0.58
N GLU A 216 -6.41 15.39 -0.25
CA GLU A 216 -5.50 14.25 -0.37
C GLU A 216 -4.06 14.74 -0.14
N LEU A 217 -3.31 14.02 0.70
CA LEU A 217 -1.91 14.27 1.00
C LEU A 217 -1.06 13.11 0.46
N GLY A 218 0.03 13.43 -0.23
CA GLY A 218 1.00 12.44 -0.72
C GLY A 218 2.41 12.72 -0.19
N SER A 219 3.13 11.66 0.18
CA SER A 219 4.54 11.79 0.57
C SER A 219 5.43 11.98 -0.66
N GLU A 220 6.37 12.93 -0.57
CA GLU A 220 7.41 13.14 -1.60
C GLU A 220 8.62 12.20 -1.41
N ASP A 221 8.72 11.48 -0.28
CA ASP A 221 9.90 10.67 0.08
C ASP A 221 9.99 9.38 -0.73
N MET A 222 8.84 8.76 -1.00
CA MET A 222 8.74 7.52 -1.78
C MET A 222 7.75 7.71 -2.91
N LEU A 223 8.32 7.90 -4.11
CA LEU A 223 7.58 7.95 -5.37
C LEU A 223 7.65 6.59 -6.06
N GLU A 224 6.56 6.24 -6.73
CA GLU A 224 6.49 5.13 -7.67
C GLU A 224 5.94 5.60 -9.01
N VAL A 225 6.18 4.85 -10.08
CA VAL A 225 5.51 5.07 -11.36
C VAL A 225 4.47 3.99 -11.58
N THR A 226 3.24 4.40 -11.87
CA THR A 226 2.18 3.52 -12.37
C THR A 226 2.13 3.65 -13.90
N ALA A 227 2.20 2.53 -14.60
CA ALA A 227 2.18 2.49 -16.06
C ALA A 227 1.34 1.33 -16.58
N THR A 228 1.05 1.35 -17.87
CA THR A 228 0.33 0.28 -18.55
C THR A 228 1.11 -0.15 -19.78
N VAL A 229 1.34 -1.46 -19.94
CA VAL A 229 2.10 -2.03 -21.06
C VAL A 229 1.18 -2.93 -21.88
N ASN A 230 1.35 -2.97 -23.20
CA ASN A 230 0.55 -3.82 -24.09
C ASN A 230 0.69 -5.30 -23.73
N GLU A 231 -0.39 -6.08 -23.87
CA GLU A 231 -0.42 -7.54 -23.64
C GLU A 231 0.74 -8.31 -24.31
N ILE A 232 1.12 -7.94 -25.54
CA ILE A 232 2.18 -8.61 -26.31
C ILE A 232 3.54 -8.48 -25.61
N ASP A 233 3.82 -7.29 -25.08
CA ASP A 233 5.10 -7.00 -24.41
C ASP A 233 5.07 -7.43 -22.94
N ALA A 234 3.90 -7.35 -22.29
CA ALA A 234 3.71 -7.74 -20.90
C ALA A 234 4.03 -9.21 -20.63
N GLY A 235 3.87 -10.09 -21.62
CA GLY A 235 4.24 -11.51 -21.51
C GLY A 235 5.73 -11.77 -21.25
N ASN A 236 6.60 -10.78 -21.51
CA ASN A 236 8.05 -10.87 -21.24
C ASN A 236 8.51 -10.00 -20.06
N LEU A 237 7.57 -9.32 -19.37
CA LEU A 237 7.89 -8.48 -18.23
C LEU A 237 7.97 -9.30 -16.95
N GLU A 238 9.01 -9.06 -16.17
CA GLU A 238 9.25 -9.70 -14.88
C GLU A 238 9.65 -8.67 -13.83
N ALA A 239 9.31 -8.94 -12.57
CA ALA A 239 9.75 -8.09 -11.46
C ALA A 239 11.29 -8.11 -11.34
N GLY A 240 11.88 -6.97 -11.03
CA GLY A 240 13.32 -6.77 -10.89
C GLY A 240 14.04 -6.24 -12.14
N GLN A 241 13.36 -6.18 -13.29
CA GLN A 241 13.90 -5.58 -14.51
C GLN A 241 14.23 -4.08 -14.31
N GLU A 242 15.36 -3.66 -14.87
CA GLU A 242 15.83 -2.27 -14.79
C GLU A 242 15.03 -1.37 -15.75
N VAL A 243 14.65 -0.20 -15.26
CA VAL A 243 13.86 0.79 -15.99
C VAL A 243 14.62 2.11 -16.04
N ARG A 244 14.83 2.64 -17.24
CA ARG A 244 15.25 4.03 -17.45
C ARG A 244 14.00 4.90 -17.58
N ILE A 245 13.98 6.00 -16.85
CA ILE A 245 12.84 6.90 -16.72
C ILE A 245 13.29 8.29 -17.14
N SER A 246 12.62 8.86 -18.13
CA SER A 246 12.84 10.25 -18.54
C SER A 246 11.56 11.05 -18.32
N CYS A 247 11.73 12.35 -18.06
CA CYS A 247 10.60 13.25 -17.84
C CYS A 247 10.79 14.50 -18.70
N LEU A 248 9.82 14.81 -19.55
CA LEU A 248 9.84 15.98 -20.42
C LEU A 248 9.99 17.30 -19.64
N ALA A 249 9.48 17.34 -18.40
CA ALA A 249 9.61 18.51 -17.53
C ALA A 249 11.05 18.74 -17.02
N LEU A 250 11.91 17.73 -17.12
CA LEU A 250 13.32 17.75 -16.67
C LEU A 250 14.24 17.25 -17.79
N PRO A 251 14.39 17.99 -18.90
CA PRO A 251 15.18 17.55 -20.04
C PRO A 251 16.65 17.32 -19.67
N GLY A 252 17.24 16.26 -20.22
CA GLY A 252 18.64 15.88 -19.99
C GLY A 252 18.90 15.19 -18.64
N ARG A 253 17.87 14.94 -17.83
CA ARG A 253 17.98 14.13 -16.61
C ARG A 253 17.35 12.76 -16.84
N GLU A 254 18.13 11.72 -16.54
CA GLU A 254 17.64 10.34 -16.49
C GLU A 254 17.49 9.90 -15.04
N PHE A 255 16.40 9.17 -14.78
CA PHE A 255 16.13 8.52 -13.51
C PHE A 255 16.12 7.02 -13.73
N HIS A 256 16.41 6.27 -12.67
CA HIS A 256 16.47 4.82 -12.72
C HIS A 256 15.50 4.22 -11.71
N GLY A 257 14.93 3.08 -12.06
CA GLY A 257 14.02 2.35 -11.22
C GLY A 257 14.00 0.87 -11.58
N LYS A 258 13.22 0.11 -10.83
CA LYS A 258 13.01 -1.32 -11.10
C LYS A 258 11.53 -1.63 -11.16
N VAL A 259 11.17 -2.57 -12.02
CA VAL A 259 9.81 -3.14 -12.03
C VAL A 259 9.58 -3.81 -10.69
N SER A 260 8.70 -3.24 -9.86
CA SER A 260 8.35 -3.80 -8.55
C SER A 260 7.24 -4.83 -8.68
N ARG A 261 6.28 -4.59 -9.59
CA ARG A 261 5.13 -5.46 -9.80
C ARG A 261 4.63 -5.39 -11.25
N VAL A 262 4.34 -6.56 -11.82
CA VAL A 262 3.56 -6.71 -13.05
C VAL A 262 2.17 -7.24 -12.65
N GLY A 263 1.12 -6.61 -13.16
CA GLY A 263 -0.26 -6.97 -12.85
C GLY A 263 -0.61 -8.39 -13.27
N ALA A 264 -1.32 -9.12 -12.42
CA ALA A 264 -1.79 -10.48 -12.72
C ALA A 264 -3.03 -10.51 -13.63
N ALA A 265 -3.65 -9.35 -13.87
CA ALA A 265 -4.83 -9.20 -14.72
C ALA A 265 -4.60 -8.06 -15.71
N ALA A 266 -5.03 -8.26 -16.95
CA ALA A 266 -5.05 -7.23 -17.96
C ALA A 266 -6.32 -6.36 -17.83
N ILE A 267 -6.18 -5.09 -18.20
CA ILE A 267 -7.24 -4.10 -18.25
C ILE A 267 -7.57 -3.85 -19.72
N ILE A 268 -8.84 -3.95 -20.07
CA ILE A 268 -9.33 -3.62 -21.41
C ILE A 268 -9.69 -2.14 -21.44
N GLN A 269 -8.98 -1.37 -22.26
CA GLN A 269 -9.31 0.02 -22.55
C GLN A 269 -10.02 0.09 -23.89
N LYS A 270 -11.22 0.70 -23.89
CA LYS A 270 -11.98 0.98 -25.11
C LYS A 270 -11.63 2.37 -25.60
N ASN A 271 -11.08 2.43 -26.81
CA ASN A 271 -10.63 3.64 -27.46
C ASN A 271 -11.52 3.85 -28.71
N ASN A 272 -11.54 5.07 -29.25
CA ASN A 272 -12.24 5.34 -30.53
C ASN A 272 -11.68 4.52 -31.71
N SER A 273 -10.53 3.86 -31.54
CA SER A 273 -9.84 3.04 -32.54
C SER A 273 -9.91 1.52 -32.27
N GLY A 274 -10.64 1.07 -31.24
CA GLY A 274 -10.78 -0.36 -30.89
C GLY A 274 -10.57 -0.67 -29.41
N GLU A 275 -10.45 -1.96 -29.10
CA GLU A 275 -10.11 -2.45 -27.75
C GLU A 275 -8.60 -2.67 -27.66
N ALA A 276 -7.96 -2.07 -26.65
CA ALA A 276 -6.56 -2.30 -26.31
C ALA A 276 -6.47 -3.04 -24.98
N VAL A 277 -5.76 -4.16 -24.96
CA VAL A 277 -5.50 -4.95 -23.75
C VAL A 277 -4.14 -4.54 -23.19
N ASN A 278 -4.15 -3.97 -21.98
CA ASN A 278 -2.96 -3.48 -21.31
C ASN A 278 -2.80 -4.11 -19.92
N VAL A 279 -1.57 -4.42 -19.53
CA VAL A 279 -1.22 -4.93 -18.20
C VAL A 279 -0.65 -3.78 -17.36
N PRO A 280 -1.17 -3.55 -16.14
CA PRO A 280 -0.64 -2.52 -15.26
C PRO A 280 0.72 -2.95 -14.69
N VAL A 281 1.67 -2.02 -14.64
CA VAL A 281 3.03 -2.23 -14.14
C VAL A 281 3.36 -1.12 -13.15
N THR A 282 3.97 -1.49 -12.02
CA THR A 282 4.46 -0.56 -11.01
C THR A 282 5.99 -0.56 -11.03
N ILE A 283 6.59 0.62 -11.04
CA ILE A 283 8.05 0.82 -11.05
C ILE A 283 8.43 1.59 -9.79
N GLN A 284 9.35 1.02 -9.00
CA GLN A 284 9.94 1.69 -7.85
C GLN A 284 11.14 2.52 -8.32
N LEU A 285 11.19 3.81 -7.98
CA LEU A 285 12.35 4.64 -8.28
C LEU A 285 13.50 4.37 -7.29
N HIS A 286 14.74 4.50 -7.78
CA HIS A 286 15.95 4.41 -6.97
C HIS A 286 16.83 5.64 -7.17
N GLY A 287 17.59 6.01 -6.13
CA GLY A 287 18.51 7.15 -6.18
C GLY A 287 17.81 8.50 -5.97
N LYS A 288 18.36 9.55 -6.57
CA LYS A 288 17.88 10.92 -6.39
C LYS A 288 16.69 11.22 -7.29
N THR A 289 15.52 11.43 -6.68
CA THR A 289 14.28 11.81 -7.36
C THR A 289 14.03 13.33 -7.36
N GLU A 290 15.04 14.14 -7.02
CA GLU A 290 14.91 15.59 -6.89
C GLU A 290 14.28 16.24 -8.13
N GLY A 291 13.21 17.00 -7.94
CA GLY A 291 12.50 17.71 -9.01
C GLY A 291 11.37 16.91 -9.67
N LEU A 292 11.29 15.59 -9.46
CA LEU A 292 10.10 14.83 -9.83
C LEU A 292 8.96 15.18 -8.87
N LYS A 293 7.77 15.42 -9.43
CA LYS A 293 6.57 15.75 -8.66
C LYS A 293 5.51 14.70 -8.90
N ILE A 294 4.70 14.45 -7.87
CA ILE A 294 3.53 13.59 -7.96
C ILE A 294 2.63 14.12 -9.08
N GLY A 295 2.12 13.21 -9.90
CA GLY A 295 1.24 13.49 -11.01
C GLY A 295 1.94 13.77 -12.35
N TYR A 296 3.27 13.91 -12.38
CA TYR A 296 4.03 14.05 -13.63
C TYR A 296 3.92 12.80 -14.50
N THR A 297 3.85 13.01 -15.82
CA THR A 297 4.01 11.95 -16.81
C THR A 297 5.48 11.71 -17.08
N VAL A 298 5.85 10.45 -17.19
CA VAL A 298 7.22 10.01 -17.47
C VAL A 298 7.22 8.96 -18.57
N ASP A 299 8.27 8.98 -19.38
CA ASP A 299 8.52 7.96 -20.39
C ASP A 299 9.43 6.89 -19.76
N LEU A 300 9.09 5.63 -20.01
CA LEU A 300 9.71 4.46 -19.42
C LEU A 300 10.34 3.63 -20.52
N THR A 301 11.59 3.24 -20.32
CA THR A 301 12.29 2.26 -21.12
C THR A 301 12.66 1.08 -20.22
N ILE A 302 11.87 0.01 -20.31
CA ILE A 302 12.03 -1.20 -19.50
C ILE A 302 12.94 -2.18 -20.23
N SER A 303 13.98 -2.65 -19.55
CA SER A 303 14.96 -3.57 -20.13
C SER A 303 14.47 -5.01 -19.93
N LEU A 304 14.09 -5.69 -21.02
CA LEU A 304 13.53 -7.05 -20.93
C LEU A 304 14.62 -8.10 -20.76
N ARG A 305 15.51 -8.17 -21.76
CA ARG A 305 16.52 -9.21 -21.90
C ARG A 305 17.70 -8.65 -22.66
N GLN A 306 18.89 -8.90 -22.13
CA GLN A 306 20.16 -8.60 -22.78
C GLN A 306 20.78 -9.89 -23.28
N GLU A 307 21.01 -9.97 -24.59
CA GLU A 307 21.72 -11.07 -25.24
C GLU A 307 23.13 -10.58 -25.57
N LYS A 308 24.14 -11.15 -24.90
CA LYS A 308 25.52 -10.71 -25.03
C LYS A 308 26.25 -11.46 -26.14
N GLN A 309 27.13 -10.75 -26.85
CA GLN A 309 27.99 -11.30 -27.91
C GLN A 309 27.21 -12.12 -28.95
N VAL A 310 26.10 -11.58 -29.44
CA VAL A 310 25.29 -12.21 -30.48
C VAL A 310 25.61 -11.61 -31.84
N MET A 311 25.53 -12.43 -32.90
CA MET A 311 25.65 -11.93 -34.27
C MET A 311 24.39 -11.13 -34.60
N SER A 312 24.55 -9.85 -34.88
CA SER A 312 23.43 -8.99 -35.24
C SER A 312 23.41 -8.63 -36.71
N ILE A 313 22.22 -8.32 -37.20
CA ILE A 313 22.01 -7.82 -38.54
C ILE A 313 20.90 -6.75 -38.51
N PRO A 314 21.03 -5.62 -39.23
CA PRO A 314 19.94 -4.67 -39.36
C PRO A 314 18.68 -5.34 -39.90
N VAL A 315 17.52 -5.03 -39.32
CA VAL A 315 16.22 -5.60 -39.79
C VAL A 315 15.97 -5.25 -41.26
N GLU A 316 16.45 -4.09 -41.70
CA GLU A 316 16.40 -3.59 -43.08
C GLU A 316 17.18 -4.44 -44.10
N ALA A 317 18.13 -5.26 -43.65
CA ALA A 317 18.87 -6.18 -44.52
C ALA A 317 18.13 -7.52 -44.72
N ILE A 318 17.08 -7.79 -43.94
CA ILE A 318 16.33 -9.03 -43.97
C ILE A 318 15.17 -8.90 -44.97
N MET A 319 15.12 -9.83 -45.92
CA MET A 319 13.97 -10.02 -46.78
C MET A 319 13.16 -11.23 -46.31
N GLU A 320 11.84 -11.08 -46.28
CA GLU A 320 10.94 -12.19 -45.99
C GLU A 320 10.09 -12.50 -47.22
N ARG A 321 10.21 -13.74 -47.73
CA ARG A 321 9.39 -14.27 -48.83
C ARG A 321 8.83 -15.63 -48.40
N ASP A 322 7.51 -15.79 -48.49
CA ASP A 322 6.80 -17.03 -48.11
C ASP A 322 7.16 -17.54 -46.69
N GLY A 323 7.32 -16.63 -45.72
CA GLY A 323 7.69 -16.95 -44.33
C GLY A 323 9.13 -17.43 -44.14
N LYS A 324 10.00 -17.26 -45.15
CA LYS A 324 11.43 -17.59 -45.07
C LYS A 324 12.25 -16.30 -45.15
N LYS A 325 13.12 -16.11 -44.15
CA LYS A 325 14.06 -14.98 -44.09
C LYS A 325 15.31 -15.26 -44.94
N SER A 326 15.69 -14.32 -45.81
CA SER A 326 16.93 -14.33 -46.58
C SER A 326 17.59 -12.96 -46.60
N VAL A 327 18.89 -12.93 -46.91
CA VAL A 327 19.69 -11.70 -47.02
C VAL A 327 20.55 -11.77 -48.27
N TYR A 328 20.99 -10.62 -48.80
CA TYR A 328 22.01 -10.59 -49.84
C TYR A 328 23.39 -10.36 -49.24
N LEU A 329 24.25 -11.37 -49.34
CA LEU A 329 25.65 -11.28 -48.97
C LEU A 329 26.48 -10.78 -50.16
N VAL A 330 27.43 -9.90 -49.91
CA VAL A 330 28.38 -9.41 -50.92
C VAL A 330 29.67 -10.22 -50.82
N GLU A 331 29.91 -11.11 -51.79
CA GLU A 331 31.16 -11.87 -51.93
C GLU A 331 31.82 -11.48 -53.25
N ASN A 332 33.05 -10.95 -53.22
CA ASN A 332 33.78 -10.51 -54.42
C ASN A 332 32.99 -9.55 -55.32
N GLU A 333 32.35 -8.52 -54.73
CA GLU A 333 31.51 -7.53 -55.43
C GLU A 333 30.26 -8.12 -56.10
N VAL A 334 29.85 -9.34 -55.74
CA VAL A 334 28.66 -10.00 -56.27
C VAL A 334 27.65 -10.26 -55.16
N ALA A 335 26.41 -9.84 -55.35
CA ALA A 335 25.32 -10.09 -54.44
C ALA A 335 24.83 -11.55 -54.54
N ARG A 336 24.86 -12.28 -53.43
CA ARG A 336 24.41 -13.67 -53.32
C ARG A 336 23.33 -13.79 -52.26
N GLU A 337 22.17 -14.29 -52.65
CA GLU A 337 21.10 -14.55 -51.71
C GLU A 337 21.47 -15.73 -50.80
N ARG A 338 21.37 -15.51 -49.49
CA ARG A 338 21.61 -16.53 -48.48
C ARG A 338 20.43 -16.61 -47.54
N LYS A 339 19.92 -17.82 -47.34
CA LYS A 339 18.85 -18.08 -46.36
C LYS A 339 19.44 -18.04 -44.97
N ILE A 340 18.73 -17.37 -44.05
CA ILE A 340 19.17 -17.23 -42.66
C ILE A 340 18.08 -17.70 -41.71
N LYS A 341 18.49 -18.09 -40.50
CA LYS A 341 17.59 -18.19 -39.36
C LYS A 341 17.94 -17.06 -38.39
N SER A 342 16.98 -16.18 -38.11
CA SER A 342 17.10 -15.14 -37.09
C SER A 342 16.02 -15.29 -36.02
N LYS A 343 16.29 -14.75 -34.83
CA LYS A 343 15.28 -14.43 -33.82
C LYS A 343 15.21 -12.91 -33.66
N MET A 344 14.10 -12.45 -33.12
CA MET A 344 13.87 -11.03 -32.82
C MET A 344 14.96 -10.51 -31.86
N GLY A 345 15.60 -9.40 -32.23
CA GLY A 345 16.55 -8.68 -31.39
C GLY A 345 15.90 -7.47 -30.73
N ASN A 346 16.22 -6.27 -31.24
CA ASN A 346 15.62 -5.00 -30.86
C ASN A 346 14.94 -4.32 -32.06
N GLU A 347 14.51 -3.06 -31.92
CA GLU A 347 13.79 -2.33 -32.99
C GLU A 347 14.61 -2.15 -34.27
N LEU A 348 15.94 -2.15 -34.20
CA LEU A 348 16.83 -1.87 -35.33
C LEU A 348 17.53 -3.11 -35.89
N LYS A 349 17.71 -4.15 -35.06
CA LYS A 349 18.55 -5.31 -35.41
C LYS A 349 17.93 -6.63 -34.93
N ASP A 350 18.07 -7.64 -35.78
CA ASP A 350 17.71 -9.03 -35.50
C ASP A 350 18.95 -9.84 -35.10
N ILE A 351 18.76 -10.90 -34.31
CA ILE A 351 19.85 -11.81 -33.90
C ILE A 351 19.93 -12.99 -34.85
N VAL A 352 21.09 -13.18 -35.49
CA VAL A 352 21.34 -14.28 -36.41
C VAL A 352 21.69 -15.55 -35.65
N ILE A 353 20.89 -16.61 -35.84
CA ILE A 353 21.12 -17.95 -35.27
C ILE A 353 22.01 -18.77 -36.19
N SER A 354 21.75 -18.73 -37.50
CA SER A 354 22.57 -19.44 -38.49
C SER A 354 22.41 -18.87 -39.90
N GLY A 355 23.42 -19.13 -40.74
CA GLY A 355 23.46 -18.73 -42.13
C GLY A 355 24.45 -17.60 -42.43
N LEU A 356 25.02 -16.94 -41.42
CA LEU A 356 26.05 -15.90 -41.60
C LEU A 356 27.21 -16.13 -40.63
N LYS A 357 28.33 -15.46 -40.90
CA LYS A 357 29.53 -15.43 -40.06
C LYS A 357 29.87 -13.98 -39.68
N ALA A 358 30.56 -13.80 -38.56
CA ALA A 358 31.12 -12.49 -38.23
C ALA A 358 32.05 -12.00 -39.35
N GLY A 359 31.92 -10.73 -39.74
CA GLY A 359 32.64 -10.09 -40.84
C GLY A 359 31.95 -10.20 -42.21
N ASP A 360 30.86 -10.98 -42.33
CA ASP A 360 30.06 -11.04 -43.55
C ASP A 360 29.46 -9.65 -43.87
N LYS A 361 29.49 -9.23 -45.14
CA LYS A 361 28.91 -7.96 -45.60
C LYS A 361 27.55 -8.19 -46.24
N VAL A 362 26.50 -7.63 -45.65
CA VAL A 362 25.11 -7.77 -46.12
C VAL A 362 24.59 -6.46 -46.69
N ILE A 363 23.70 -6.55 -47.68
CA ILE A 363 23.06 -5.37 -48.28
C ILE A 363 21.90 -4.90 -47.40
N ILE A 364 21.88 -3.61 -47.06
CA ILE A 364 20.78 -2.93 -46.35
C ILE A 364 19.78 -2.40 -47.39
N ASN A 365 18.47 -2.52 -47.12
CA ASN A 365 17.40 -2.09 -48.01
C ASN A 365 17.60 -2.56 -49.47
N PRO A 366 17.75 -3.88 -49.71
CA PRO A 366 17.98 -4.39 -51.05
C PRO A 366 16.82 -4.03 -51.99
N PRO A 367 17.07 -3.38 -53.15
CA PRO A 367 16.00 -3.02 -54.06
C PRO A 367 15.34 -4.28 -54.63
N SER A 368 14.02 -4.24 -54.84
CA SER A 368 13.24 -5.38 -55.32
C SER A 368 13.70 -5.93 -56.68
N SER A 369 14.48 -5.15 -57.44
CA SER A 369 15.05 -5.49 -58.74
C SER A 369 16.38 -6.25 -58.68
N ILE A 370 17.03 -6.36 -57.51
CA ILE A 370 18.33 -7.03 -57.38
C ILE A 370 18.20 -8.53 -57.65
N LYS A 371 19.13 -9.07 -58.43
CA LYS A 371 19.19 -10.51 -58.74
C LYS A 371 20.40 -11.17 -58.07
N ALA A 372 20.23 -12.42 -57.64
CA ALA A 372 21.35 -13.23 -57.19
C ALA A 372 22.38 -13.38 -58.33
N GLY A 373 23.65 -13.07 -58.05
CA GLY A 373 24.73 -13.05 -59.04
C GLY A 373 25.02 -11.69 -59.67
N GLN A 374 24.27 -10.64 -59.34
CA GLN A 374 24.48 -9.30 -59.88
C GLN A 374 25.70 -8.62 -59.24
N LYS A 375 26.47 -7.89 -60.05
CA LYS A 375 27.58 -7.06 -59.54
C LYS A 375 27.04 -5.86 -58.77
N VAL A 376 27.61 -5.60 -57.61
CA VAL A 376 27.24 -4.50 -56.72
C VAL A 376 28.47 -3.69 -56.33
N THR A 377 28.28 -2.40 -56.10
CA THR A 377 29.32 -1.50 -55.58
C THR A 377 28.83 -0.83 -54.32
N ALA A 378 29.74 -0.54 -53.38
CA ALA A 378 29.36 0.16 -52.16
C ALA A 378 28.97 1.61 -52.47
N LYS A 379 27.76 2.00 -52.07
CA LYS A 379 27.34 3.40 -52.02
C LYS A 379 28.05 4.05 -50.82
N PRO A 380 28.70 5.22 -50.96
CA PRO A 380 29.30 5.91 -49.81
C PRO A 380 28.21 6.32 -48.81
N ALA A 381 28.46 6.09 -47.52
CA ALA A 381 27.51 6.39 -46.45
C ALA A 381 27.18 7.90 -46.42
N GLY A 382 25.89 8.25 -46.53
CA GLY A 382 25.40 9.64 -46.40
C GLY A 382 24.89 10.33 -47.67
N ALA A 383 24.74 9.64 -48.81
CA ALA A 383 24.06 10.21 -49.97
C ALA A 383 22.53 10.10 -49.81
N ILE A 384 21.93 11.20 -49.33
CA ILE A 384 20.48 11.45 -49.23
C ILE A 384 19.81 11.05 -50.57
N ASN A 385 18.75 10.25 -50.48
CA ASN A 385 17.91 9.94 -51.63
C ASN A 385 17.15 11.21 -52.02
N ASP A 386 17.39 11.72 -53.22
CA ASP A 386 16.57 12.74 -53.88
C ASP A 386 15.39 12.09 -54.61
#